data_AF-A0A363TU40-F1
#
_entry.id   AF-A0A363TU40-F1
#
_cell.length_a   1.000
_cell.length_b   1.000
_cell.length_c   1.000
_cell.angle_alpha   90.00
_cell.angle_beta   90.00
_cell.angle_gamma   90.00
#
_symmetry.space_group_name_H-M   'P 1'
#
loop_
_entity.id
_entity.type
_entity.pdbx_description
1 polymer ?
#
loop_
_entity_poly.entity_id
_entity_poly.type
_entity_poly.pdbx_seq_one_letter_code
_entity_poly.pdbx_strand_id
1 'polypeptide(L)'
;MDEGGERDEADAPHYHGHRERLRDRFLEAGGDALADYELIELLLFRAIPRRDVKPLAKKLLEEFGSFAEVIAAPEARLKARLKPAAIAELKIVKAAADRLARGAVRKRPVLSSWSSVIDYCRSAQAFAEREEFRILFLDKRNQLIADEVQQTGTVDHAPVYPREVIKRALELAATAVILVHNHPSGDPTPSRADIQMTQAIAEIAKPLGIAVHDHIIVGKDGHASLKGLKLI
;
A
#
# COMPACT_ATOMS: atom_id res chain seq x y z
N MET A 1 -46.31 -42.60 -27.62
CA MET A 1 -47.08 -41.77 -26.68
C MET A 1 -46.31 -41.86 -25.38
N ASP A 2 -45.19 -41.13 -25.30
CA ASP A 2 -45.11 -39.73 -24.81
C ASP A 2 -44.91 -39.75 -23.29
N GLU A 3 -44.00 -39.03 -22.64
CA GLU A 3 -43.02 -37.97 -22.95
C GLU A 3 -42.01 -38.07 -21.78
N GLY A 4 -40.69 -37.87 -21.91
CA GLY A 4 -40.10 -36.68 -22.49
C GLY A 4 -40.12 -35.48 -21.52
N GLY A 5 -39.92 -35.68 -20.21
CA GLY A 5 -39.82 -34.59 -19.25
C GLY A 5 -38.37 -34.10 -19.07
N GLU A 6 -37.84 -33.38 -20.05
CA GLU A 6 -36.69 -32.48 -19.86
C GLU A 6 -37.03 -31.50 -18.74
N ARG A 7 -36.30 -31.56 -17.62
CA ARG A 7 -36.39 -30.54 -16.58
C ARG A 7 -35.52 -29.38 -17.04
N ASP A 8 -36.19 -28.27 -17.33
CA ASP A 8 -35.65 -26.95 -17.67
C ASP A 8 -34.28 -26.65 -17.02
N GLU A 9 -33.24 -26.52 -17.86
CA GLU A 9 -31.98 -25.83 -17.53
C GLU A 9 -32.16 -24.30 -17.39
N ALA A 10 -33.39 -23.79 -17.48
CA ALA A 10 -33.69 -22.38 -17.72
C ALA A 10 -33.77 -21.48 -16.46
N ASP A 11 -33.39 -21.95 -15.27
CA ASP A 11 -33.50 -21.14 -14.04
C ASP A 11 -32.23 -21.15 -13.17
N ALA A 12 -31.08 -21.48 -13.76
CA ALA A 12 -29.80 -21.30 -13.08
C ALA A 12 -29.49 -19.80 -13.00
N PRO A 13 -29.33 -19.22 -11.79
CA PRO A 13 -28.98 -17.81 -11.65
C PRO A 13 -27.74 -17.46 -12.48
N HIS A 14 -27.72 -16.29 -13.12
CA HIS A 14 -26.67 -15.83 -14.05
C HIS A 14 -25.21 -15.93 -13.50
N TYR A 15 -25.03 -16.03 -12.18
CA TYR A 15 -23.74 -16.21 -11.52
C TYR A 15 -23.26 -17.68 -11.45
N HIS A 16 -24.05 -18.67 -11.88
CA HIS A 16 -23.63 -20.08 -11.93
C HIS A 16 -22.50 -20.27 -12.95
N GLY A 17 -21.44 -20.98 -12.53
CA GLY A 17 -20.20 -21.17 -13.30
C GLY A 17 -19.33 -19.91 -13.48
N HIS A 18 -19.81 -18.71 -13.13
CA HIS A 18 -19.06 -17.45 -13.28
C HIS A 18 -17.74 -17.48 -12.51
N ARG A 19 -17.75 -18.02 -11.29
CA ARG A 19 -16.54 -18.20 -10.46
C ARG A 19 -15.46 -19.01 -11.16
N GLU A 20 -15.85 -20.09 -11.83
CA GLU A 20 -14.93 -21.01 -12.50
C GLU A 20 -14.39 -20.37 -13.76
N ARG A 21 -15.28 -19.85 -14.63
CA ARG A 21 -14.90 -19.09 -15.83
C ARG A 21 -13.95 -17.94 -15.53
N LEU A 22 -14.18 -17.20 -14.44
CA LEU A 22 -13.32 -16.08 -14.06
C LEU A 22 -11.96 -16.54 -13.55
N ARG A 23 -11.91 -17.68 -12.84
CA ARG A 23 -10.65 -18.29 -12.39
C ARG A 23 -9.85 -18.82 -13.57
N ASP A 24 -10.50 -19.48 -14.53
CA ASP A 24 -9.84 -20.01 -15.72
C ASP A 24 -9.25 -18.87 -16.56
N ARG A 25 -10.03 -17.81 -16.81
CA ARG A 25 -9.53 -16.58 -17.45
C ARG A 25 -8.31 -16.00 -16.74
N PHE A 26 -8.33 -15.94 -15.40
CA PHE A 26 -7.18 -15.43 -14.64
C PHE A 26 -5.95 -16.34 -14.78
N LEU A 27 -6.12 -17.66 -14.79
CA LEU A 27 -5.03 -18.62 -14.96
C LEU A 27 -4.46 -18.62 -16.38
N GLU A 28 -5.30 -18.43 -17.40
CA GLU A 28 -4.92 -18.43 -18.81
C GLU A 28 -4.28 -17.10 -19.26
N ALA A 29 -4.90 -15.97 -18.89
CA ALA A 29 -4.56 -14.65 -19.41
C ALA A 29 -3.92 -13.71 -18.37
N GLY A 30 -3.81 -14.13 -17.11
CA GLY A 30 -3.22 -13.34 -16.02
C GLY A 30 -4.12 -12.22 -15.49
N GLY A 31 -3.57 -11.42 -14.59
CA GLY A 31 -4.32 -10.35 -13.91
C GLY A 31 -4.72 -9.18 -14.82
N ASP A 32 -3.89 -8.85 -15.82
CA ASP A 32 -4.11 -7.71 -16.73
C ASP A 32 -5.32 -7.90 -17.66
N ALA A 33 -5.78 -9.15 -17.82
CA ALA A 33 -6.96 -9.49 -18.62
C ALA A 33 -8.28 -9.37 -17.86
N LEU A 34 -8.23 -9.00 -16.57
CA LEU A 34 -9.39 -8.82 -15.70
C LEU A 34 -9.55 -7.35 -15.32
N ALA A 35 -10.80 -6.91 -15.22
CA ALA A 35 -11.10 -5.62 -14.62
C ALA A 35 -10.88 -5.65 -13.09
N ASP A 36 -10.63 -4.49 -12.48
CA ASP A 36 -10.45 -4.36 -11.03
C ASP A 36 -11.57 -5.03 -10.21
N TYR A 37 -12.83 -4.86 -10.65
CA TYR A 37 -13.96 -5.47 -9.96
C TYR A 37 -13.91 -6.99 -10.04
N GLU A 38 -13.45 -7.56 -11.16
CA GLU A 38 -13.31 -9.00 -11.36
C GLU A 38 -12.22 -9.59 -10.45
N LEU A 39 -11.10 -8.88 -10.27
CA LEU A 39 -10.07 -9.28 -9.30
C LEU A 39 -10.63 -9.28 -7.86
N ILE A 40 -11.45 -8.29 -7.51
CA ILE A 40 -12.14 -8.27 -6.21
C ILE A 40 -13.13 -9.44 -6.09
N GLU A 41 -13.86 -9.78 -7.16
CA GLU A 41 -14.76 -10.95 -7.16
C GLU A 41 -13.99 -12.24 -6.82
N LEU A 42 -12.83 -12.47 -7.44
CA LEU A 42 -11.98 -13.63 -7.17
C LEU A 42 -11.57 -13.74 -5.70
N LEU A 43 -11.25 -12.62 -5.06
CA LEU A 43 -10.93 -12.57 -3.63
C LEU A 43 -12.16 -12.87 -2.77
N LEU A 44 -13.29 -12.23 -3.08
CA LEU A 44 -14.54 -12.40 -2.32
C LEU A 44 -15.10 -13.81 -2.44
N PHE A 45 -14.88 -14.51 -3.55
CA PHE A 45 -15.32 -15.90 -3.72
C PHE A 45 -14.72 -16.87 -2.70
N ARG A 46 -13.55 -16.58 -2.15
CA ARG A 46 -12.89 -17.41 -1.12
C ARG A 46 -13.62 -17.32 0.23
N ALA A 47 -14.22 -16.16 0.52
CA ALA A 47 -14.90 -15.89 1.78
C ALA A 47 -16.44 -15.93 1.70
N ILE A 48 -17.02 -15.76 0.51
CA ILE A 48 -18.47 -15.68 0.29
C ILE A 48 -18.87 -16.79 -0.69
N PRO A 49 -19.30 -17.97 -0.20
CA PRO A 49 -19.73 -19.06 -1.05
C PRO A 49 -21.14 -18.82 -1.61
N ARG A 50 -21.40 -19.30 -2.83
CA ARG A 50 -22.74 -19.43 -3.45
C ARG A 50 -23.58 -18.14 -3.48
N ARG A 51 -22.95 -16.98 -3.69
CA ARG A 51 -23.63 -15.70 -3.90
C ARG A 51 -22.99 -14.95 -5.07
N ASP A 52 -23.79 -14.12 -5.73
CA ASP A 52 -23.27 -13.11 -6.65
C ASP A 52 -22.54 -12.02 -5.86
N VAL A 53 -21.23 -11.89 -6.09
CA VAL A 53 -20.37 -10.89 -5.44
C VAL A 53 -20.06 -9.72 -6.37
N LYS A 54 -20.48 -9.77 -7.64
CA LYS A 54 -20.22 -8.69 -8.61
C LYS A 54 -20.81 -7.35 -8.18
N PRO A 55 -22.07 -7.25 -7.70
CA PRO A 55 -22.60 -5.98 -7.20
C PRO A 55 -21.83 -5.45 -5.99
N LEU A 56 -21.33 -6.36 -5.14
CA LEU A 56 -20.54 -5.98 -3.96
C LEU A 56 -19.15 -5.47 -4.37
N ALA A 57 -18.48 -6.15 -5.29
CA ALA A 57 -17.18 -5.73 -5.82
C ALA A 57 -17.24 -4.33 -6.47
N LYS A 58 -18.27 -4.08 -7.30
CA LYS A 58 -18.49 -2.76 -7.89
C LYS A 58 -18.75 -1.67 -6.85
N LYS A 59 -19.61 -1.95 -5.86
CA LYS A 59 -19.88 -1.01 -4.76
C LYS A 59 -18.64 -0.68 -3.94
N LEU A 60 -17.74 -1.65 -3.73
CA LEU A 60 -16.47 -1.38 -3.04
C LEU A 60 -15.59 -0.45 -3.87
N LEU A 61 -15.48 -0.65 -5.18
CA LEU A 61 -14.73 0.29 -6.03
C LEU A 61 -15.36 1.67 -6.08
N GLU A 62 -16.68 1.77 -6.17
CA GLU A 62 -17.40 3.05 -6.12
C GLU A 62 -17.17 3.78 -4.79
N GLU A 63 -17.13 3.06 -3.66
CA GLU A 63 -16.97 3.64 -2.32
C GLU A 63 -15.52 4.00 -1.98
N PHE A 64 -14.55 3.18 -2.43
CA PHE A 64 -13.15 3.33 -2.07
C PHE A 64 -12.28 3.93 -3.17
N GLY A 65 -12.73 3.94 -4.43
CA GLY A 65 -12.05 4.55 -5.57
C GLY A 65 -11.41 3.54 -6.52
N SER A 66 -10.41 2.80 -6.03
CA SER A 66 -9.58 1.89 -6.85
C SER A 66 -9.38 0.52 -6.21
N PHE A 67 -8.89 -0.46 -6.98
CA PHE A 67 -8.52 -1.77 -6.44
C PHE A 67 -7.55 -1.64 -5.25
N ALA A 68 -6.51 -0.81 -5.40
CA ALA A 68 -5.53 -0.58 -4.35
C ALA A 68 -6.16 0.02 -3.09
N GLU A 69 -7.08 0.97 -3.23
CA GLU A 69 -7.80 1.56 -2.11
C GLU A 69 -8.72 0.56 -1.41
N VAL A 70 -9.40 -0.34 -2.15
CA VAL A 70 -10.20 -1.41 -1.55
C VAL A 70 -9.34 -2.36 -0.71
N ILE A 71 -8.18 -2.78 -1.24
CA ILE A 71 -7.26 -3.69 -0.55
C ILE A 71 -6.65 -3.03 0.69
N ALA A 72 -6.28 -1.74 0.58
CA ALA A 72 -5.65 -0.99 1.65
C ALA A 72 -6.62 -0.49 2.72
N ALA A 73 -7.89 -0.26 2.38
CA ALA A 73 -8.93 0.36 3.22
C ALA A 73 -8.95 -0.16 4.67
N PRO A 74 -8.98 0.70 5.70
CA PRO A 74 -8.99 0.24 7.08
C PRO A 74 -10.16 -0.68 7.42
N GLU A 75 -9.90 -1.67 8.28
CA GLU A 75 -10.90 -2.69 8.63
C GLU A 75 -12.22 -2.09 9.14
N ALA A 76 -12.15 -0.99 9.88
CA ALA A 76 -13.33 -0.31 10.40
C ALA A 76 -14.31 0.12 9.29
N ARG A 77 -13.80 0.61 8.15
CA ARG A 77 -14.63 0.98 7.00
C ARG A 77 -15.14 -0.24 6.24
N LEU A 78 -14.30 -1.26 6.10
CA LEU A 78 -14.70 -2.50 5.42
C LEU A 78 -15.82 -3.24 6.17
N LYS A 79 -15.85 -3.18 7.51
CA LYS A 79 -16.88 -3.82 8.37
C LYS A 79 -18.31 -3.36 8.06
N ALA A 80 -18.50 -2.19 7.46
CA ALA A 80 -19.82 -1.71 7.06
C ALA A 80 -20.43 -2.54 5.90
N ARG A 81 -19.59 -3.20 5.10
CA ARG A 81 -20.00 -3.92 3.87
C ARG A 81 -19.61 -5.40 3.88
N LEU A 82 -18.55 -5.75 4.59
CA LEU A 82 -17.92 -7.07 4.54
C LEU A 82 -17.91 -7.76 5.91
N LYS A 83 -18.06 -9.08 5.86
CA LYS A 83 -17.86 -9.95 7.04
C LYS A 83 -16.37 -10.19 7.29
N PRO A 84 -15.96 -10.56 8.52
CA PRO A 84 -14.55 -10.76 8.88
C PRO A 84 -13.77 -11.65 7.91
N ALA A 85 -14.35 -12.73 7.40
CA ALA A 85 -13.70 -13.61 6.44
C ALA A 85 -13.32 -12.90 5.13
N ALA A 86 -14.19 -12.05 4.58
CA ALA A 86 -13.91 -11.31 3.36
C ALA A 86 -12.88 -10.20 3.59
N ILE A 87 -12.93 -9.56 4.77
CA ILE A 87 -11.91 -8.58 5.18
C ILE A 87 -10.53 -9.26 5.26
N ALA A 88 -10.46 -10.45 5.86
CA ALA A 88 -9.22 -11.20 5.97
C ALA A 88 -8.59 -11.51 4.60
N GLU A 89 -9.38 -11.89 3.59
CA GLU A 89 -8.88 -12.12 2.23
C GLU A 89 -8.21 -10.87 1.63
N LEU A 90 -8.86 -9.70 1.75
CA LEU A 90 -8.26 -8.44 1.27
C LEU A 90 -6.97 -8.11 2.04
N LYS A 91 -6.93 -8.35 3.35
CA LYS A 91 -5.74 -8.09 4.20
C LYS A 91 -4.61 -9.07 3.95
N ILE A 92 -4.91 -10.31 3.59
CA ILE A 92 -3.89 -11.27 3.14
C ILE A 92 -3.21 -10.76 1.87
N VAL A 93 -3.98 -10.28 0.88
CA VAL A 93 -3.43 -9.71 -0.37
C VAL A 93 -2.57 -8.49 -0.07
N LYS A 94 -3.06 -7.54 0.74
CA LYS A 94 -2.28 -6.38 1.17
C LYS A 94 -0.94 -6.81 1.79
N ALA A 95 -1.00 -7.73 2.75
CA ALA A 95 0.19 -8.17 3.47
C ALA A 95 1.16 -8.99 2.59
N ALA A 96 0.67 -9.64 1.53
CA ALA A 96 1.51 -10.27 0.53
C ALA A 96 2.21 -9.23 -0.36
N ALA A 97 1.46 -8.23 -0.86
CA ALA A 97 2.00 -7.11 -1.63
C ALA A 97 3.08 -6.35 -0.84
N ASP A 98 2.80 -5.98 0.41
CA ASP A 98 3.75 -5.29 1.30
C ASP A 98 5.05 -6.11 1.49
N ARG A 99 4.95 -7.43 1.64
CA ARG A 99 6.11 -8.32 1.81
C ARG A 99 6.92 -8.47 0.52
N LEU A 100 6.27 -8.58 -0.63
CA LEU A 100 6.93 -8.66 -1.93
C LEU A 100 7.68 -7.36 -2.22
N ALA A 101 7.03 -6.21 -2.02
CA ALA A 101 7.63 -4.90 -2.18
C ALA A 101 8.82 -4.72 -1.23
N ARG A 102 8.69 -5.11 0.05
CA ARG A 102 9.80 -5.08 1.02
C ARG A 102 10.95 -6.00 0.64
N GLY A 103 10.65 -7.19 0.12
CA GLY A 103 11.65 -8.17 -0.31
C GLY A 103 12.52 -7.66 -1.46
N ALA A 104 11.92 -6.92 -2.39
CA ALA A 104 12.65 -6.27 -3.49
C ALA A 104 13.65 -5.21 -3.00
N VAL A 105 13.30 -4.49 -1.92
CA VAL A 105 14.17 -3.45 -1.32
C VAL A 105 15.25 -4.05 -0.40
N ARG A 106 14.95 -5.11 0.36
CA ARG A 106 15.90 -5.68 1.36
C ARG A 106 17.14 -6.37 0.76
N LYS A 107 17.07 -6.92 -0.46
CA LYS A 107 18.13 -7.75 -1.04
C LYS A 107 19.03 -7.02 -2.04
N ARG A 108 18.84 -5.72 -2.24
CA ARG A 108 19.59 -4.89 -3.17
C ARG A 108 20.02 -3.60 -2.47
N PRO A 109 21.09 -2.93 -2.91
CA PRO A 109 21.30 -1.55 -2.49
C PRO A 109 20.03 -0.76 -2.80
N VAL A 110 19.43 -0.12 -1.81
CA VAL A 110 18.20 0.67 -1.94
C VAL A 110 18.36 1.71 -3.05
N LEU A 111 19.57 2.25 -3.21
CA LEU A 111 19.92 3.21 -4.26
C LEU A 111 20.19 2.59 -5.66
N SER A 112 20.15 1.26 -5.82
CA SER A 112 20.36 0.63 -7.15
C SER A 112 19.16 0.81 -8.09
N SER A 113 17.98 1.13 -7.53
CA SER A 113 16.80 1.54 -8.30
C SER A 113 15.94 2.46 -7.44
N TRP A 114 16.06 3.77 -7.66
CA TRP A 114 15.27 4.77 -6.96
C TRP A 114 13.75 4.57 -7.16
N SER A 115 13.34 4.16 -8.36
CA SER A 115 11.94 3.80 -8.66
C SER A 115 11.44 2.67 -7.75
N SER A 116 12.25 1.65 -7.48
CA SER A 116 11.87 0.56 -6.56
C SER A 116 11.64 1.06 -5.12
N VAL A 117 12.38 2.07 -4.69
CA VAL A 117 12.18 2.70 -3.36
C VAL A 117 10.86 3.44 -3.32
N ILE A 118 10.56 4.22 -4.35
CA ILE A 118 9.29 4.95 -4.48
C ILE A 118 8.12 3.97 -4.51
N ASP A 119 8.18 2.94 -5.35
CA ASP A 119 7.12 1.93 -5.47
C ASP A 119 6.88 1.22 -4.14
N TYR A 120 7.96 0.89 -3.42
CA TYR A 120 7.88 0.35 -2.07
C TYR A 120 7.17 1.31 -1.11
N CYS A 121 7.61 2.57 -1.08
CA CYS A 121 7.04 3.59 -0.20
C CYS A 121 5.56 3.80 -0.49
N ARG A 122 5.18 3.86 -1.77
CA ARG A 122 3.77 4.01 -2.18
C ARG A 122 2.94 2.81 -1.75
N SER A 123 3.41 1.59 -2.02
CA SER A 123 2.73 0.36 -1.57
C SER A 123 2.55 0.34 -0.04
N ALA A 124 3.58 0.74 0.71
CA ALA A 124 3.59 0.62 2.15
C ALA A 124 2.65 1.60 2.87
N GLN A 125 2.46 2.83 2.36
CA GLN A 125 1.74 3.88 3.11
C GLN A 125 0.91 4.88 2.27
N ALA A 126 0.89 4.84 0.92
CA ALA A 126 0.15 5.85 0.13
C ALA A 126 -1.37 5.86 0.39
N PHE A 127 -1.92 4.74 0.85
CA PHE A 127 -3.35 4.58 1.12
C PHE A 127 -3.67 4.55 2.63
N ALA A 128 -2.70 4.88 3.49
CA ALA A 128 -2.97 5.03 4.92
C ALA A 128 -3.89 6.25 5.16
N GLU A 129 -4.93 6.07 5.97
CA GLU A 129 -5.90 7.15 6.29
C GLU A 129 -5.35 8.19 7.25
N ARG A 130 -4.24 7.87 7.92
CA ARG A 130 -3.55 8.75 8.86
C ARG A 130 -2.17 9.07 8.29
N GLU A 131 -1.64 10.21 8.70
CA GLU A 131 -0.24 10.53 8.45
C GLU A 131 0.65 9.54 9.22
N GLU A 132 1.53 8.87 8.49
CA GLU A 132 2.56 7.98 8.97
C GLU A 132 3.91 8.59 8.59
N PHE A 133 4.80 8.73 9.57
CA PHE A 133 6.20 9.08 9.32
C PHE A 133 7.06 7.83 9.41
N ARG A 134 7.57 7.40 8.26
CA ARG A 134 8.40 6.22 8.07
C ARG A 134 9.85 6.61 7.83
N ILE A 135 10.77 5.82 8.38
CA ILE A 135 12.20 5.98 8.16
C ILE A 135 12.79 4.67 7.68
N LEU A 136 13.51 4.75 6.56
CA LEU A 136 14.34 3.66 6.06
C LEU A 136 15.77 3.89 6.54
N PHE A 137 16.25 3.02 7.41
CA PHE A 137 17.61 3.07 7.95
C PHE A 137 18.55 2.24 7.08
N LEU A 138 19.67 2.83 6.66
CA LEU A 138 20.56 2.25 5.66
C LEU A 138 21.99 2.11 6.18
N ASP A 139 22.65 1.03 5.76
CA ASP A 139 24.07 0.79 6.03
C ASP A 139 25.00 1.53 5.07
N LYS A 140 26.32 1.38 5.24
CA LYS A 140 27.35 2.02 4.40
C LYS A 140 27.34 1.59 2.93
N ARG A 141 26.65 0.50 2.61
CA ARG A 141 26.42 0.00 1.24
C ARG A 141 25.04 0.40 0.72
N ASN A 142 24.33 1.27 1.45
CA ASN A 142 22.96 1.67 1.21
C ASN A 142 21.97 0.49 1.18
N GLN A 143 22.21 -0.55 1.96
CA GLN A 143 21.27 -1.65 2.15
C GLN A 143 20.33 -1.33 3.30
N LEU A 144 19.06 -1.75 3.19
CA LEU A 144 18.05 -1.52 4.20
C LEU A 144 18.34 -2.35 5.47
N ILE A 145 18.72 -1.66 6.55
CA ILE A 145 18.86 -2.23 7.90
C ILE A 145 17.46 -2.46 8.49
N ALA A 146 16.67 -1.38 8.55
CA ALA A 146 15.36 -1.36 9.15
C ALA A 146 14.42 -0.42 8.40
N ASP A 147 13.13 -0.75 8.45
CA ASP A 147 12.03 0.07 7.96
C ASP A 147 11.02 0.20 9.10
N GLU A 148 10.88 1.41 9.62
CA GLU A 148 10.10 1.67 10.82
C GLU A 148 9.18 2.87 10.63
N VAL A 149 7.92 2.71 11.03
CA VAL A 149 7.01 3.84 11.21
C VAL A 149 7.29 4.41 12.60
N GLN A 150 7.95 5.56 12.65
CA GLN A 150 8.32 6.24 13.90
C GLN A 150 7.14 7.02 14.49
N GLN A 151 6.15 7.37 13.66
CA GLN A 151 5.01 8.12 14.10
C GLN A 151 3.76 7.78 13.31
N THR A 152 2.63 7.69 14.01
CA THR A 152 1.28 7.59 13.42
C THR A 152 0.44 8.71 14.02
N GLY A 153 0.03 9.69 13.21
CA GLY A 153 -0.73 10.86 13.65
C GLY A 153 -2.25 10.64 13.72
N THR A 154 -2.94 11.58 14.36
CA THR A 154 -4.33 11.99 14.06
C THR A 154 -4.31 13.45 13.63
N VAL A 155 -5.47 14.03 13.28
CA VAL A 155 -5.70 15.39 12.73
C VAL A 155 -4.87 16.54 13.36
N ASP A 156 -4.38 16.37 14.59
CA ASP A 156 -3.45 17.28 15.25
C ASP A 156 -2.03 16.68 15.25
N HIS A 157 -1.16 17.17 14.36
CA HIS A 157 0.23 16.74 14.18
C HIS A 157 0.96 16.48 15.52
N ALA A 158 1.30 15.23 15.80
CA ALA A 158 2.46 14.99 16.65
C ALA A 158 3.70 15.45 15.83
N PRO A 159 4.60 16.27 16.36
CA PRO A 159 5.78 16.68 15.62
C PRO A 159 6.81 15.54 15.62
N VAL A 160 7.36 15.22 14.44
CA VAL A 160 8.52 14.33 14.36
C VAL A 160 9.68 15.05 15.03
N TYR A 161 10.24 14.45 16.07
CA TYR A 161 11.36 15.03 16.80
C TYR A 161 12.68 14.59 16.17
N PRO A 162 13.51 15.51 15.63
CA PRO A 162 14.79 15.15 15.02
C PRO A 162 15.69 14.32 15.94
N ARG A 163 15.68 14.60 17.25
CA ARG A 163 16.45 13.81 18.23
C ARG A 163 16.11 12.32 18.23
N GLU A 164 14.84 11.95 18.04
CA GLU A 164 14.43 10.53 18.06
C GLU A 164 14.86 9.83 16.77
N VAL A 165 14.79 10.53 15.63
CA VAL A 165 15.32 10.06 14.35
C VAL A 165 16.81 9.74 14.46
N ILE A 166 17.58 10.68 15.01
CA ILE A 166 19.03 10.56 15.16
C ILE A 166 19.39 9.47 16.18
N LYS A 167 18.73 9.45 17.34
CA LYS A 167 18.91 8.41 18.35
C LYS A 167 18.70 7.02 17.74
N ARG A 168 17.62 6.83 16.98
CA ARG A 168 17.31 5.54 16.36
C ARG A 168 18.31 5.16 15.27
N ALA A 169 18.76 6.12 14.46
CA ALA A 169 19.79 5.89 13.46
C ALA A 169 21.11 5.41 14.10
N LEU A 170 21.51 6.02 15.22
CA LEU A 170 22.69 5.61 15.98
C LEU A 170 22.52 4.21 16.61
N GLU A 171 21.38 3.90 17.22
CA GLU A 171 21.07 2.57 17.77
C GLU A 171 21.20 1.46 16.73
N LEU A 172 20.80 1.74 15.48
CA LEU A 172 20.86 0.80 14.37
C LEU A 172 22.20 0.82 13.62
N ALA A 173 23.16 1.65 14.05
CA ALA A 173 24.41 1.92 13.34
C ALA A 173 24.20 2.28 11.85
N ALA A 174 23.12 3.00 11.56
CA ALA A 174 22.80 3.48 10.22
C ALA A 174 23.76 4.59 9.80
N THR A 175 24.23 4.54 8.55
CA THR A 175 25.06 5.60 7.97
C THR A 175 24.26 6.52 7.05
N ALA A 176 23.02 6.15 6.74
CA ALA A 176 22.09 7.01 6.02
C ALA A 176 20.63 6.69 6.36
N VAL A 177 19.75 7.64 6.08
CA VAL A 177 18.30 7.51 6.21
C VAL A 177 17.59 8.03 4.97
N ILE A 178 16.42 7.47 4.68
CA ILE A 178 15.42 8.07 3.80
C ILE A 178 14.18 8.33 4.64
N LEU A 179 13.75 9.58 4.67
CA LEU A 179 12.52 9.98 5.35
C LEU A 179 11.35 9.79 4.39
N VAL A 180 10.22 9.35 4.89
CA VAL A 180 9.02 9.17 4.08
C VAL A 180 7.79 9.48 4.90
N HIS A 181 6.85 10.26 4.35
CA HIS A 181 5.51 10.37 4.93
C HIS A 181 4.43 10.38 3.87
N ASN A 182 3.20 10.04 4.27
CA ASN A 182 2.05 10.14 3.39
C ASN A 182 1.21 11.39 3.66
N HIS A 183 0.60 11.92 2.61
CA HIS A 183 -0.50 12.89 2.70
C HIS A 183 -1.82 12.15 2.44
N PRO A 184 -2.69 11.95 3.46
CA PRO A 184 -3.98 11.31 3.28
C PRO A 184 -4.90 12.04 2.29
N SER A 185 -4.67 13.34 2.07
CA SER A 185 -5.36 14.15 1.06
C SER A 185 -5.12 13.69 -0.37
N GLY A 186 -4.02 12.96 -0.63
CA GLY A 186 -3.63 12.48 -1.96
C GLY A 186 -2.57 13.35 -2.66
N ASP A 187 -2.50 14.64 -2.34
CA ASP A 187 -1.53 15.59 -2.92
C ASP A 187 -0.14 15.45 -2.26
N PRO A 188 0.91 15.04 -3.00
CA PRO A 188 2.25 14.87 -2.44
C PRO A 188 3.06 16.17 -2.32
N THR A 189 2.47 17.34 -2.55
CA THR A 189 3.18 18.63 -2.48
C THR A 189 3.72 18.90 -1.07
N PRO A 190 5.04 19.16 -0.90
CA PRO A 190 5.62 19.41 0.41
C PRO A 190 5.13 20.71 1.04
N SER A 191 4.77 20.63 2.31
CA SER A 191 4.50 21.81 3.13
C SER A 191 5.80 22.48 3.58
N ARG A 192 5.70 23.72 4.08
CA ARG A 192 6.85 24.40 4.72
C ARG A 192 7.34 23.66 5.95
N ALA A 193 6.45 23.01 6.70
CA ALA A 193 6.80 22.26 7.90
C ALA A 193 7.65 21.04 7.54
N ASP A 194 7.31 20.33 6.46
CA ASP A 194 8.06 19.18 5.96
C ASP A 194 9.50 19.57 5.62
N ILE A 195 9.67 20.68 4.91
CA ILE A 195 10.99 21.18 4.49
C ILE A 195 11.83 21.56 5.72
N GLN A 196 11.26 22.33 6.65
CA GLN A 196 11.98 22.77 7.86
C GLN A 196 12.40 21.60 8.75
N MET A 197 11.49 20.64 8.97
CA MET A 197 11.78 19.41 9.71
C MET A 197 12.91 18.63 9.06
N THR A 198 12.87 18.45 7.73
CA THR A 198 13.89 17.71 6.98
C THR A 198 15.26 18.37 7.09
N GLN A 199 15.31 19.70 6.93
CA GLN A 199 16.54 20.48 7.06
C GLN A 199 17.12 20.36 8.47
N ALA A 200 16.27 20.45 9.51
CA ALA A 200 16.70 20.27 10.90
C ALA A 200 17.27 18.86 11.14
N ILE A 201 16.64 17.81 10.61
CA ILE A 201 17.17 16.44 10.71
C ILE A 201 18.53 16.34 9.99
N ALA A 202 18.64 16.86 8.76
CA ALA A 202 19.86 16.80 7.97
C ALA A 202 21.03 17.55 8.61
N GLU A 203 20.79 18.74 9.16
CA GLU A 203 21.78 19.54 9.90
C GLU A 203 22.36 18.79 11.10
N ILE A 204 21.50 18.09 11.87
CA ILE A 204 21.94 17.32 13.05
C ILE A 204 22.61 16.00 12.65
N ALA A 205 22.14 15.35 11.57
CA ALA A 205 22.67 14.07 11.09
C ALA A 205 24.08 14.19 10.52
N LYS A 206 24.36 15.30 9.82
CA LYS A 206 25.63 15.55 9.11
C LYS A 206 26.88 15.43 9.99
N PRO A 207 27.02 16.10 11.15
CA PRO A 207 28.21 15.95 12.00
C PRO A 207 28.37 14.54 12.60
N LEU A 208 27.30 13.75 12.64
CA LEU A 208 27.31 12.37 13.13
C LEU A 208 27.66 11.35 12.02
N GLY A 209 27.92 11.82 10.79
CA GLY A 209 28.22 10.96 9.65
C GLY A 209 27.01 10.20 9.12
N ILE A 210 25.79 10.67 9.41
CA ILE A 210 24.54 10.07 8.93
C ILE A 210 24.01 10.93 7.78
N ALA A 211 23.90 10.37 6.58
CA ALA A 211 23.36 11.08 5.43
C ALA A 211 21.82 11.02 5.40
N VAL A 212 21.15 12.14 5.17
CA VAL A 212 19.74 12.15 4.76
C VAL A 212 19.71 12.09 3.24
N HIS A 213 19.39 10.94 2.68
CA HIS A 213 19.45 10.74 1.22
C HIS A 213 18.35 11.48 0.49
N ASP A 214 17.15 11.46 1.06
CA ASP A 214 15.98 12.18 0.57
C ASP A 214 14.88 12.22 1.64
N HIS A 215 13.87 13.03 1.37
CA HIS A 215 12.57 12.95 1.98
C HIS A 215 11.49 12.78 0.89
N ILE A 216 10.79 11.66 0.93
CA ILE A 216 9.76 11.30 -0.05
C ILE A 216 8.38 11.52 0.57
N ILE A 217 7.55 12.34 -0.08
CA ILE A 217 6.14 12.48 0.28
C ILE A 217 5.34 11.60 -0.67
N VAL A 218 4.50 10.72 -0.15
CA VAL A 218 3.64 9.84 -0.95
C VAL A 218 2.17 10.23 -0.80
N GLY A 219 1.47 10.25 -1.93
CA GLY A 219 0.03 10.44 -1.96
C GLY A 219 -0.61 9.39 -2.86
N LYS A 220 -1.94 9.36 -2.86
CA LYS A 220 -2.71 8.52 -3.79
C LYS A 220 -2.36 8.84 -5.24
N ASP A 221 -2.24 10.12 -5.56
CA ASP A 221 -2.06 10.63 -6.92
C ASP A 221 -0.59 10.65 -7.38
N GLY A 222 0.36 10.36 -6.50
CA GLY A 222 1.77 10.39 -6.86
C GLY A 222 2.74 10.40 -5.69
N HIS A 223 3.90 10.99 -5.93
CA HIS A 223 4.93 11.21 -4.92
C HIS A 223 5.72 12.47 -5.24
N ALA A 224 6.39 13.03 -4.23
CA ALA A 224 7.34 14.12 -4.37
C ALA A 224 8.64 13.75 -3.64
N SER A 225 9.78 14.17 -4.21
CA SER A 225 11.10 14.02 -3.62
C SER A 225 11.62 15.41 -3.30
N LEU A 226 11.88 15.71 -2.03
CA LEU A 226 12.40 17.02 -1.63
C LEU A 226 13.76 17.29 -2.29
N LYS A 227 14.62 16.28 -2.41
CA LYS A 227 15.90 16.40 -3.11
C LYS A 227 15.74 16.62 -4.61
N GLY A 228 14.82 15.90 -5.24
CA GLY A 228 14.49 16.08 -6.66
C GLY A 228 13.94 17.49 -6.97
N LEU A 229 13.19 18.06 -6.02
CA LEU A 229 12.71 19.44 -6.04
C LEU A 229 13.75 20.47 -5.60
N LYS A 230 14.98 20.05 -5.23
CA LYS A 230 16.07 20.91 -4.72
C LYS A 230 15.71 21.71 -3.47
N LEU A 231 14.91 21.12 -2.58
CA LEU A 231 14.51 21.71 -1.31
C LEU A 231 15.46 21.34 -0.15
N ILE A 232 16.33 20.35 -0.38
CA ILE A 232 17.40 19.85 0.51
C ILE A 232 18.64 19.44 -0.29
#